data_AF-A0ABD0N9U6-F1
#
_entry.id   AF-A0ABD0N9U6-F1
#
_cell.length_a   1.000
_cell.length_b   1.000
_cell.length_c   1.000
_cell.angle_alpha   90.00
_cell.angle_beta   90.00
_cell.angle_gamma   90.00
#
_symmetry.space_group_name_H-M   'P 1'
#
loop_
_entity.id
_entity.type
_entity.pdbx_description
1 polymer ?
#
loop_
_entity_poly.entity_id
_entity_poly.type
_entity_poly.pdbx_seq_one_letter_code
_entity_poly.pdbx_strand_id
1 'polypeptide(L)' 'RCHEEIVRVLGYDRLPSMDDRDKLPYTYATVHEIQRCGNIVPSGVFHETNQPAKLRGYDIPK' A
#
# COMPACT_ATOMS: atom_id res chain seq x y z
N ARG A 1 11.62 7.88 14.24
CA ARG A 1 10.88 8.63 13.21
C ARG A 1 9.37 8.33 13.19
N CYS A 2 8.88 7.11 12.93
CA CYS A 2 7.41 6.86 12.97
C CYS A 2 6.83 7.10 14.37
N HIS A 3 7.43 6.53 15.41
CA HIS A 3 6.99 6.77 16.79
C HIS A 3 7.05 8.26 17.17
N GLU A 4 8.11 8.96 16.79
CA GLU A 4 8.24 10.41 17.00
C GLU A 4 7.10 11.21 16.34
N GLU A 5 6.74 10.89 15.09
CA GLU A 5 5.61 11.52 14.41
C GLU A 5 4.29 11.24 15.14
N ILE A 6 4.04 9.98 15.50
CA ILE A 6 2.83 9.56 16.22
C ILE A 6 2.69 10.34 17.54
N VAL A 7 3.73 10.33 18.36
CA VAL A 7 3.72 11.04 19.65
C VAL A 7 3.55 12.54 19.46
N ARG A 8 4.23 13.14 18.47
CA ARG A 8 4.13 14.58 18.20
C ARG A 8 2.73 15.00 17.76
N VAL A 9 2.03 14.16 16.98
CA VAL A 9 0.73 14.50 16.39
C VAL A 9 -0.44 14.12 17.31
N LEU A 10 -0.33 13.01 18.04
CA LEU A 10 -1.45 12.45 18.82
C LEU A 10 -1.26 12.54 20.35
N GLY A 11 -0.04 12.80 20.82
CA GLY A 11 0.28 12.76 22.24
C GLY A 11 0.28 11.34 22.81
N TYR A 12 0.23 11.24 24.14
CA TYR A 12 0.21 9.96 24.88
C TYR A 12 -1.15 9.62 25.48
N ASP A 13 -2.13 10.52 25.37
CA ASP A 13 -3.42 10.43 26.08
C ASP A 13 -4.38 9.42 25.44
N ARG A 14 -4.09 8.97 24.20
CA ARG A 14 -4.89 7.97 23.50
C ARG A 14 -4.07 7.16 22.52
N LEU A 15 -4.60 5.99 22.15
CA LEU A 15 -4.03 5.17 21.09
C LEU A 15 -4.39 5.73 19.69
N PRO A 16 -3.52 5.50 18.68
CA PRO A 16 -3.83 5.84 17.29
C PRO A 16 -5.02 5.04 16.74
N SER A 17 -5.80 5.65 15.84
CA SER A 17 -6.84 4.98 15.06
C SER A 17 -6.66 5.21 13.55
N MET A 18 -7.46 4.53 12.72
CA MET A 18 -7.41 4.74 11.27
C MET A 18 -7.87 6.14 10.83
N ASP A 19 -8.65 6.84 11.66
CA ASP A 19 -9.07 8.22 11.40
C ASP A 19 -7.89 9.21 11.49
N ASP A 20 -6.79 8.82 12.14
CA ASP A 20 -5.57 9.63 12.26
C ASP A 20 -4.62 9.46 11.07
N ARG A 21 -4.89 8.52 10.17
CA ARG A 21 -3.99 8.14 9.06
C ARG A 21 -3.54 9.36 8.26
N ASP A 22 -4.46 10.25 7.92
CA ASP A 22 -4.17 11.42 7.08
C ASP A 22 -3.31 12.47 7.82
N LYS A 23 -3.19 12.37 9.15
CA LYS A 23 -2.31 13.20 10.00
C LYS A 23 -0.93 12.58 10.24
N LEU A 24 -0.71 11.33 9.81
CA LEU A 24 0.53 10.56 10.04
C LEU A 24 1.21 10.18 8.70
N PRO A 25 1.61 11.15 7.86
CA PRO A 25 2.10 10.88 6.52
C PRO A 25 3.41 10.08 6.50
N TYR A 26 4.33 10.28 7.45
CA TYR A 26 5.60 9.53 7.48
C TYR A 26 5.37 8.07 7.85
N THR A 27 4.54 7.83 8.87
CA THR A 27 4.15 6.48 9.29
C THR A 27 3.42 5.76 8.17
N TYR A 28 2.49 6.43 7.50
CA TYR A 28 1.78 5.88 6.34
C TYR A 28 2.73 5.54 5.18
N ALA A 29 3.62 6.48 4.82
CA ALA A 29 4.63 6.25 3.78
C ALA A 29 5.58 5.09 4.13
N THR A 30 5.94 4.93 5.41
CA THR A 30 6.80 3.83 5.88
C THR A 30 6.14 2.48 5.66
N VAL A 31 4.84 2.34 5.96
CA VAL A 31 4.09 1.10 5.70
C VAL A 31 4.07 0.78 4.21
N HIS A 32 3.81 1.79 3.36
CA HIS A 32 3.84 1.64 1.91
C HIS A 32 5.21 1.24 1.38
N GLU A 33 6.29 1.80 1.93
CA GLU A 33 7.65 1.47 1.50
C GLU A 33 8.05 0.05 1.93
N ILE A 34 7.56 -0.41 3.09
CA ILE A 34 7.69 -1.82 3.50
C ILE A 34 6.94 -2.72 2.53
N GLN A 35 5.72 -2.38 2.13
CA GLN A 35 4.96 -3.17 1.14
C GLN A 35 5.63 -3.15 -0.25
N ARG A 36 6.25 -2.04 -0.64
CA ARG A 36 7.03 -1.93 -1.88
C ARG A 36 8.25 -2.85 -1.88
N CYS A 37 8.98 -2.92 -0.75
CA CYS A 37 10.18 -3.73 -0.60
C CYS A 37 9.88 -5.21 -0.33
N GLY A 38 8.88 -5.49 0.50
CA GLY A 38 8.46 -6.81 0.96
C GLY A 38 7.07 -7.14 0.45
N ASN A 39 6.85 -7.03 -0.86
CA ASN A 39 5.57 -7.36 -1.46
C ASN A 39 5.22 -8.84 -1.19
N ILE A 40 4.10 -9.06 -0.50
CA ILE A 40 3.63 -10.39 -0.09
C ILE A 40 3.30 -11.26 -1.31
N VAL A 41 2.82 -10.64 -2.39
CA VAL A 41 2.43 -11.32 -3.62
C VAL A 41 3.20 -10.70 -4.80
N PRO A 42 4.49 -11.03 -4.96
CA PRO A 42 5.39 -10.34 -5.89
C PRO A 42 4.93 -10.42 -7.36
N SER A 43 4.24 -11.50 -7.75
CA SER A 43 3.70 -11.70 -9.09
C SER A 43 2.17 -11.51 -9.18
N GLY A 44 1.52 -11.03 -8.12
CA GLY A 44 0.07 -11.05 -8.01
C GLY A 44 -0.52 -12.47 -7.97
N VAL A 45 -1.84 -12.56 -8.08
CA VAL A 45 -2.53 -13.84 -8.29
C VAL A 45 -2.51 -14.15 -9.79
N PHE A 46 -2.58 -15.43 -10.17
CA PHE A 46 -2.70 -15.79 -11.58
C PHE A 46 -4.00 -15.25 -12.17
N HIS A 47 -3.89 -14.57 -13.31
CA HIS A 47 -5.01 -14.00 -14.04
C HIS A 47 -5.12 -14.69 -15.41
N GLU A 48 -6.34 -14.78 -15.94
CA GLU A 48 -6.64 -15.18 -17.32
C GLU A 48 -7.49 -14.09 -17.99
N THR A 49 -7.53 -14.07 -19.33
CA THR A 49 -8.42 -13.14 -20.03
C THR A 49 -9.79 -13.79 -20.21
N ASN A 50 -10.86 -13.04 -19.93
CA ASN A 50 -12.21 -13.55 -20.15
C ASN A 50 -12.64 -13.50 -21.62
N GLN A 51 -11.92 -12.72 -22.44
CA GLN A 51 -12.11 -12.47 -23.86
C GLN A 51 -10.77 -12.02 -24.47
N PRO A 52 -10.54 -12.20 -25.79
CA PRO A 52 -9.33 -11.72 -26.45
C PRO A 52 -9.10 -10.23 -26.22
N ALA A 53 -7.87 -9.84 -25.88
CA ALA A 53 -7.52 -8.46 -25.54
C ALA A 53 -6.24 -8.03 -26.25
N LYS A 54 -6.11 -6.71 -26.53
CA LYS A 54 -4.85 -6.13 -27.01
C LYS A 54 -4.14 -5.38 -25.88
N LEU A 55 -2.91 -5.78 -25.57
CA LEU A 55 -2.06 -5.09 -24.59
C LEU A 55 -0.76 -4.65 -25.26
N ARG A 56 -0.51 -3.33 -25.28
CA ARG A 56 0.71 -2.75 -25.89
C ARG A 56 1.00 -3.25 -27.32
N GLY A 57 -0.06 -3.50 -28.09
CA GLY A 57 0.03 -3.99 -29.48
C GLY A 57 0.06 -5.51 -29.64
N TYR A 58 0.14 -6.28 -28.55
CA TYR A 58 0.09 -7.75 -28.58
C TYR A 58 -1.34 -8.26 -28.42
N ASP A 59 -1.72 -9.25 -29.23
CA ASP A 59 -2.96 -10.00 -29.09
C ASP A 59 -2.82 -11.07 -28.00
N ILE A 60 -3.64 -10.97 -26.95
CA ILE A 60 -3.72 -11.93 -25.85
C ILE A 60 -5.01 -12.75 -26.03
N PRO A 61 -4.94 -14.07 -26.22
CA PRO A 61 -6.11 -14.92 -26.39
C PRO A 61 -6.88 -15.09 -25.08
N LYS A 62 -8.14 -15.51 -25.22
CA LYS A 62 -8.94 -16.05 -24.13
C LYS A 62 -8.31 -17.34 -23.60
#